data_AF-A0AAW2WGF9-F1
#
_entry.id   AF-A0AAW2WGF9-F1
#
_cell.length_a   1.000
_cell.length_b   1.000
_cell.length_c   1.000
_cell.angle_alpha   90.00
_cell.angle_beta   90.00
_cell.angle_gamma   90.00
#
_symmetry.space_group_name_H-M   'P 1'
#
loop_
_entity.id
_entity.type
_entity.pdbx_description
1 polymer ?
#
loop_
_entity_poly.entity_id
_entity_poly.type
_entity_poly.pdbx_seq_one_letter_code
_entity_poly.pdbx_strand_id
1 'polypeptide(L)'
;MSLSVGNIGQLNPKEDVFRFILTLQSLLENPPGDIPDELREDMIKGFVGIFSHVRDEGKIARKLVECINVYLSKDGPNLGCKYLEIHEAVQQFVFRCWFATHDRTLKDALVCYVKLQLSLTRGVADGTALLEQLLDVVSKELDQMSTYSPSVPRNDSTRDVKCGLLTSSQLSIVELAALVFCRVLTGETYLLWLLKLNSLRFSVVHKCIYVTFKHDPGTYLLCRMHSDSICY
;
A
#
# COMPACT_ATOMS: atom_id res chain seq x y z
N MET A 1 -40.83 34.91 24.46
CA MET A 1 -40.41 34.13 23.28
C MET A 1 -39.58 32.96 23.76
N SER A 2 -40.14 31.74 23.67
CA SER A 2 -39.46 30.50 24.02
C SER A 2 -38.60 30.08 22.82
N LEU A 3 -37.28 30.02 23.00
CA LEU A 3 -36.41 29.34 22.04
C LEU A 3 -36.64 27.85 22.23
N SER A 4 -37.45 27.28 21.34
CA SER A 4 -37.60 25.85 21.20
C SER A 4 -36.22 25.23 20.99
N VAL A 5 -35.74 24.49 22.00
CA VAL A 5 -34.67 23.50 21.89
C VAL A 5 -35.20 22.40 20.95
N GLY A 6 -35.16 22.69 19.66
CA GLY A 6 -35.55 21.79 18.61
C GLY A 6 -34.46 20.73 18.47
N ASN A 7 -34.66 19.62 19.17
CA ASN A 7 -34.17 18.28 18.83
C ASN A 7 -32.77 18.27 18.18
N ILE A 8 -31.72 18.39 18.99
CA ILE A 8 -30.38 17.96 18.57
C ILE A 8 -30.51 16.44 18.41
N GLY A 9 -30.82 16.02 17.19
CA GLY A 9 -31.02 14.63 16.83
C GLY A 9 -29.85 13.83 17.36
N GLN A 10 -30.15 12.75 18.08
CA GLN A 10 -29.15 11.75 18.46
C GLN A 10 -28.53 11.19 17.18
N LEU A 11 -27.50 11.87 16.69
CA LEU A 11 -26.65 11.37 15.62
C LEU A 11 -25.97 10.11 16.14
N ASN A 12 -25.92 9.10 15.28
CA ASN A 12 -25.27 7.85 15.61
C ASN A 12 -23.79 8.15 15.92
N PRO A 13 -23.24 7.72 17.07
CA PRO A 13 -21.83 7.97 17.41
C PRO A 13 -20.85 7.58 16.29
N LYS A 14 -21.18 6.57 15.48
CA LYS A 14 -20.38 6.17 14.31
C LYS A 14 -20.39 7.18 13.18
N GLU A 15 -21.49 7.92 13.00
CA GLU A 15 -21.60 8.98 12.00
C GLU A 15 -20.80 10.22 12.43
N ASP A 16 -20.83 10.56 13.71
CA ASP A 16 -20.02 11.65 14.26
C ASP A 16 -18.52 11.38 14.10
N VAL A 17 -18.08 10.17 14.47
CA VAL A 17 -16.70 9.73 14.25
C VAL A 17 -16.34 9.82 12.77
N PHE A 18 -17.21 9.36 11.88
CA PHE A 18 -16.94 9.45 10.45
C PHE A 18 -16.82 10.89 9.97
N ARG A 19 -17.66 11.82 10.45
CA ARG A 19 -17.55 13.26 10.14
C ARG A 19 -16.24 13.85 10.63
N PHE A 20 -15.79 13.53 11.85
CA PHE A 20 -14.50 14.00 12.35
C PHE A 20 -13.33 13.48 11.51
N ILE A 21 -13.38 12.23 11.04
CA ILE A 21 -12.35 11.70 10.15
C ILE A 21 -12.34 12.43 8.80
N LEU A 22 -13.51 12.76 8.24
CA LEU A 22 -13.58 13.56 7.01
C LEU A 22 -13.00 14.97 7.22
N THR A 23 -13.24 15.59 8.37
CA THR A 23 -12.62 16.87 8.72
C THR A 23 -11.10 16.74 8.82
N LEU A 24 -10.59 15.72 9.52
CA LEU A 24 -9.16 15.44 9.60
C LEU A 24 -8.54 15.25 8.21
N GLN A 25 -9.19 14.47 7.34
CA GLN A 25 -8.72 14.26 5.99
C GLN A 25 -8.61 15.57 5.20
N SER A 26 -9.63 16.42 5.27
CA SER A 26 -9.64 17.72 4.57
C SER A 26 -8.49 18.62 5.03
N LEU A 27 -8.20 18.64 6.33
CA LEU A 27 -7.07 19.38 6.91
C LEU A 27 -5.71 18.82 6.47
N LEU A 28 -5.58 17.49 6.37
CA LEU A 28 -4.37 16.84 5.87
C LEU A 28 -4.15 17.10 4.38
N GLU A 29 -5.22 17.08 3.59
CA GLU A 29 -5.18 17.36 2.15
C GLU A 29 -4.89 18.83 1.87
N ASN A 30 -5.32 19.74 2.74
CA ASN A 30 -5.19 21.19 2.56
C ASN A 30 -4.75 21.85 3.87
N PRO A 31 -3.49 21.65 4.30
CA PRO A 31 -3.03 22.23 5.56
C PRO A 31 -2.94 23.76 5.43
N PRO A 32 -3.28 24.53 6.47
CA PRO A 32 -3.23 26.00 6.44
C PRO A 32 -1.79 26.55 6.43
N GLY A 33 -0.80 25.69 6.59
CA GLY A 33 0.63 25.98 6.61
C GLY A 33 1.42 24.71 6.97
N ASP A 34 2.72 24.84 7.20
CA ASP A 34 3.54 23.72 7.65
C ASP A 34 3.10 23.22 9.04
N ILE A 35 3.24 21.92 9.27
CA ILE A 35 2.88 21.29 10.55
C ILE A 35 4.03 21.54 11.54
N PRO A 36 3.80 22.19 12.70
CA PRO A 36 4.84 22.35 13.72
C PRO A 36 5.18 21.02 14.40
N ASP A 37 6.40 20.89 14.92
CA ASP A 37 6.91 19.63 15.51
C ASP A 37 6.03 19.08 16.64
N GLU A 38 5.49 19.96 17.50
CA GLU A 38 4.56 19.58 18.57
C GLU A 38 3.30 18.91 18.01
N LEU A 39 2.73 19.48 16.94
CA LEU A 39 1.55 18.92 16.29
C LEU A 39 1.87 17.61 15.57
N ARG A 40 3.07 17.46 14.98
CA ARG A 40 3.49 16.18 14.38
C ARG A 40 3.48 15.06 15.40
N GLU A 41 4.01 15.33 16.59
CA GLU A 41 4.06 14.34 17.68
C GLU A 41 2.65 13.97 18.16
N ASP A 42 1.76 14.96 18.32
CA ASP A 42 0.38 14.70 18.70
C ASP A 42 -0.40 13.94 17.62
N MET A 43 -0.12 14.19 16.34
CA MET A 43 -0.71 13.45 15.23
C MET A 43 -0.26 11.98 15.23
N ILE A 44 1.02 11.71 15.47
CA ILE A 44 1.54 10.34 15.61
C ILE A 44 0.83 9.63 16.78
N LYS A 45 0.79 10.24 17.96
CA LYS A 45 0.09 9.71 19.14
C LYS A 45 -1.39 9.46 18.85
N GLY A 46 -2.04 10.37 18.13
CA GLY A 46 -3.43 10.24 17.70
C GLY A 46 -3.65 9.01 16.81
N PHE A 47 -2.86 8.83 15.76
CA PHE A 47 -2.97 7.66 14.88
C PHE A 47 -2.70 6.35 15.62
N VAL A 48 -1.64 6.30 16.43
CA VAL A 48 -1.30 5.13 17.26
C VAL A 48 -2.45 4.80 18.21
N GLY A 49 -2.96 5.81 18.93
CA GLY A 49 -4.07 5.67 19.85
C GLY A 49 -5.34 5.15 19.17
N ILE A 50 -5.68 5.66 17.99
CA ILE A 50 -6.84 5.19 17.24
C ILE A 50 -6.64 3.73 16.77
N PHE A 51 -5.53 3.42 16.11
CA PHE A 51 -5.31 2.08 15.53
C PHE A 51 -5.11 0.99 16.56
N SER A 52 -4.69 1.33 17.79
CA SER A 52 -4.72 0.39 18.92
C SER A 52 -6.12 -0.16 19.23
N HIS A 53 -7.19 0.52 18.79
CA HIS A 53 -8.60 0.13 18.98
C HIS A 53 -9.31 -0.32 17.69
N VAL A 54 -8.73 -0.11 16.51
CA VAL A 54 -9.34 -0.54 15.25
C VAL A 54 -9.22 -2.07 15.10
N ARG A 55 -10.37 -2.74 14.91
CA ARG A 55 -10.45 -4.20 14.71
C ARG A 55 -11.15 -4.53 13.40
N ASP A 56 -12.27 -3.88 13.15
CA ASP A 56 -13.11 -4.16 11.99
C ASP A 56 -12.64 -3.42 10.74
N GLU A 57 -12.69 -4.11 9.61
CA GLU A 57 -12.64 -3.45 8.30
C GLU A 57 -13.98 -2.77 8.01
N GLY A 58 -13.93 -1.54 7.50
CA GLY A 58 -15.14 -0.76 7.23
C GLY A 58 -14.81 0.67 6.85
N LYS A 59 -15.85 1.47 6.57
CA LYS A 59 -15.70 2.85 6.07
C LYS A 59 -14.80 3.73 6.95
N ILE A 60 -14.87 3.56 8.27
CA ILE A 60 -14.06 4.30 9.25
C ILE A 60 -12.59 3.90 9.13
N ALA A 61 -12.29 2.60 9.21
CA ALA A 61 -10.92 2.09 9.12
C ALA A 61 -10.27 2.45 7.78
N ARG A 62 -11.02 2.28 6.67
CA ARG A 62 -10.58 2.71 5.34
C ARG A 62 -10.19 4.18 5.31
N LYS A 63 -11.05 5.05 5.84
CA LYS A 63 -10.82 6.48 5.83
C LYS A 63 -9.67 6.92 6.73
N LEU A 64 -9.47 6.22 7.85
CA LEU A 64 -8.30 6.40 8.71
C LEU A 64 -6.99 6.03 8.01
N VAL A 65 -6.96 4.91 7.26
CA VAL A 65 -5.79 4.55 6.44
C VAL A 65 -5.51 5.61 5.38
N GLU A 66 -6.55 6.12 4.70
CA GLU A 66 -6.41 7.22 3.75
C GLU A 66 -5.82 8.48 4.40
N CYS A 67 -6.25 8.84 5.61
CA CYS A 67 -5.67 9.96 6.35
C CYS A 67 -4.18 9.74 6.64
N ILE A 68 -3.79 8.54 7.10
CA ILE A 68 -2.39 8.20 7.33
C ILE A 68 -1.59 8.33 6.03
N ASN A 69 -2.10 7.84 4.90
CA ASN A 69 -1.41 7.94 3.61
C ASN A 69 -1.17 9.40 3.21
N VAL A 70 -2.17 10.27 3.35
CA VAL A 70 -2.01 11.70 3.06
C VAL A 70 -0.96 12.32 3.98
N TYR A 71 -1.01 12.01 5.28
CA TYR A 71 -0.06 12.54 6.25
C TYR A 71 1.37 12.10 5.95
N LEU A 72 1.60 10.79 5.78
CA LEU A 72 2.93 10.22 5.50
C LEU A 72 3.48 10.65 4.14
N SER A 73 2.63 10.82 3.13
CA SER A 73 3.04 11.30 1.81
C SER A 73 3.57 12.73 1.86
N LYS A 74 2.98 13.59 2.70
CA LYS A 74 3.36 15.01 2.79
C LYS A 74 4.46 15.29 3.80
N ASP A 75 4.34 14.70 4.99
CA ASP A 75 5.17 15.07 6.14
C ASP A 75 6.04 13.92 6.63
N GLY A 76 5.87 12.70 6.07
CA GLY A 76 6.65 11.51 6.44
C GLY A 76 8.17 11.72 6.46
N PRO A 77 8.79 12.37 5.45
CA PRO A 77 10.22 12.67 5.47
C PRO A 77 10.67 13.55 6.65
N ASN A 78 9.78 14.40 7.17
CA ASN A 78 10.06 15.28 8.30
C ASN A 78 9.96 14.56 9.66
N LEU A 79 9.41 13.34 9.69
CA LEU A 79 9.21 12.58 10.94
C LEU A 79 10.47 11.84 11.41
N GLY A 80 11.53 11.77 10.58
CA GLY A 80 12.68 10.93 10.87
C GLY A 80 12.25 9.47 11.02
N CYS A 81 12.58 8.81 12.14
CA CYS A 81 12.14 7.44 12.41
C CYS A 81 10.76 7.34 13.10
N LYS A 82 10.14 8.47 13.50
CA LYS A 82 8.89 8.45 14.28
C LYS A 82 7.68 7.89 13.51
N TYR A 83 7.73 7.83 12.17
CA TYR A 83 6.68 7.16 11.38
C TYR A 83 6.61 5.65 11.69
N LEU A 84 7.67 5.05 12.24
CA LEU A 84 7.67 3.64 12.64
C LEU A 84 6.70 3.37 13.79
N GLU A 85 6.44 4.34 14.67
CA GLU A 85 5.42 4.19 15.72
C GLU A 85 4.02 4.00 15.12
N ILE A 86 3.72 4.76 14.05
CA ILE A 86 2.49 4.56 13.27
C ILE A 86 2.52 3.17 12.64
N HIS A 87 3.65 2.76 12.08
CA HIS A 87 3.79 1.44 11.46
C HIS A 87 3.51 0.31 12.44
N GLU A 88 4.10 0.36 13.63
CA GLU A 88 3.95 -0.65 14.66
C GLU A 88 2.49 -0.83 15.10
N ALA A 89 1.75 0.27 15.22
CA ALA A 89 0.33 0.25 15.58
C ALA A 89 -0.58 -0.28 14.45
N VAL A 90 -0.21 0.00 13.19
CA VAL A 90 -1.07 -0.21 12.02
C VAL A 90 -0.78 -1.54 11.31
N GLN A 91 0.45 -2.07 11.38
CA GLN A 91 0.90 -3.24 10.62
C GLN A 91 -0.02 -4.46 10.78
N GLN A 92 -0.47 -4.76 11.99
CA GLN A 92 -1.33 -5.91 12.27
C GLN A 92 -2.69 -5.78 11.58
N PHE A 93 -3.23 -4.56 11.51
CA PHE A 93 -4.45 -4.29 10.75
C PHE A 93 -4.20 -4.47 9.25
N VAL A 94 -3.11 -3.91 8.72
CA VAL A 94 -2.77 -3.97 7.29
C VAL A 94 -2.64 -5.41 6.81
N PHE A 95 -1.81 -6.21 7.48
CA PHE A 95 -1.54 -7.58 7.07
C PHE A 95 -2.74 -8.50 7.25
N ARG A 96 -3.54 -8.31 8.31
CA ARG A 96 -4.81 -9.03 8.48
C ARG A 96 -5.79 -8.72 7.34
N CYS A 97 -6.00 -7.44 7.06
CA CYS A 97 -6.96 -7.01 6.04
C CYS A 97 -6.48 -7.33 4.62
N TRP A 98 -5.17 -7.50 4.40
CA TRP A 98 -4.62 -7.67 3.06
C TRP A 98 -5.33 -8.74 2.25
N PHE A 99 -5.44 -9.97 2.75
CA PHE A 99 -6.11 -11.07 2.03
C PHE A 99 -7.59 -11.27 2.44
N ALA A 100 -8.02 -10.67 3.54
CA ALA A 100 -9.38 -10.85 4.05
C ALA A 100 -10.39 -9.89 3.39
N THR A 101 -9.94 -8.68 3.04
CA THR A 101 -10.84 -7.64 2.54
C THR A 101 -11.27 -7.89 1.11
N HIS A 102 -12.57 -7.68 0.86
CA HIS A 102 -13.15 -7.64 -0.48
C HIS A 102 -13.39 -6.19 -0.96
N ASP A 103 -13.14 -5.22 -0.08
CA ASP A 103 -13.25 -3.80 -0.37
C ASP A 103 -12.02 -3.32 -1.15
N ARG A 104 -12.20 -3.14 -2.46
CA ARG A 104 -11.13 -2.71 -3.38
C ARG A 104 -10.54 -1.36 -2.98
N THR A 105 -11.34 -0.43 -2.47
CA THR A 105 -10.85 0.89 -2.06
C THR A 105 -9.98 0.78 -0.81
N LEU A 106 -10.36 -0.09 0.14
CA LEU A 106 -9.48 -0.40 1.27
C LEU A 106 -8.19 -1.07 0.79
N LYS A 107 -8.27 -2.04 -0.12
CA LYS A 107 -7.09 -2.72 -0.69
C LYS A 107 -6.13 -1.72 -1.34
N ASP A 108 -6.63 -0.78 -2.14
CA ASP A 108 -5.82 0.27 -2.78
C ASP A 108 -5.16 1.20 -1.75
N ALA A 109 -5.90 1.58 -0.69
CA ALA A 109 -5.35 2.38 0.40
C ALA A 109 -4.24 1.63 1.17
N LEU A 110 -4.39 0.32 1.39
CA LEU A 110 -3.36 -0.52 2.00
C LEU A 110 -2.10 -0.63 1.12
N VAL A 111 -2.27 -0.81 -0.19
CA VAL A 111 -1.15 -0.84 -1.14
C VAL A 111 -0.39 0.49 -1.12
N CYS A 112 -1.11 1.62 -1.13
CA CYS A 112 -0.51 2.95 -1.02
C CYS A 112 0.25 3.13 0.30
N TYR A 113 -0.35 2.71 1.42
CA TYR A 113 0.29 2.75 2.73
C TYR A 113 1.62 2.00 2.75
N VAL A 114 1.63 0.77 2.25
CA VAL A 114 2.84 -0.05 2.19
C VAL A 114 3.90 0.58 1.30
N LYS A 115 3.53 1.14 0.14
CA LYS A 115 4.47 1.86 -0.73
C LYS A 115 5.12 3.03 0.01
N LEU A 116 4.36 3.81 0.76
CA LEU A 116 4.87 4.91 1.58
C LEU A 116 5.82 4.42 2.68
N GLN A 117 5.42 3.37 3.42
CA GLN A 117 6.25 2.76 4.45
C GLN A 117 7.56 2.22 3.90
N LEU A 118 7.52 1.62 2.70
CA LEU A 118 8.73 1.29 1.97
C LEU A 118 9.51 2.58 1.72
N SER A 119 9.02 3.57 0.99
CA SER A 119 9.78 4.79 0.69
C SER A 119 10.48 5.41 1.91
N LEU A 120 9.80 5.51 3.05
CA LEU A 120 10.33 6.08 4.30
C LEU A 120 11.40 5.23 5.00
N THR A 121 11.38 3.91 4.84
CA THR A 121 12.36 2.97 5.45
C THR A 121 13.68 2.85 4.67
N ARG A 122 13.91 3.70 3.66
CA ARG A 122 15.09 3.57 2.79
C ARG A 122 16.38 3.84 3.58
N GLY A 123 17.19 2.80 3.75
CA GLY A 123 18.48 2.89 4.45
C GLY A 123 18.40 2.76 5.98
N VAL A 124 17.24 2.36 6.52
CA VAL A 124 17.08 2.07 7.96
C VAL A 124 17.22 0.57 8.19
N ALA A 125 18.07 0.16 9.15
CA ALA A 125 18.34 -1.26 9.45
C ALA A 125 17.08 -2.06 9.82
N ASP A 126 16.13 -1.41 10.50
CA ASP A 126 14.86 -2.00 10.96
C ASP A 126 13.85 -2.25 9.82
N GLY A 127 14.12 -1.77 8.60
CA GLY A 127 13.29 -2.02 7.43
C GLY A 127 13.27 -3.47 6.95
N THR A 128 14.17 -4.31 7.48
CA THR A 128 14.34 -5.71 7.05
C THR A 128 13.10 -6.56 7.39
N ALA A 129 12.56 -6.45 8.61
CA ALA A 129 11.39 -7.25 9.03
C ALA A 129 10.13 -6.93 8.21
N LEU A 130 9.90 -5.64 7.93
CA LEU A 130 8.81 -5.20 7.06
C LEU A 130 8.99 -5.77 5.63
N LEU A 131 10.20 -5.70 5.10
CA LEU A 131 10.51 -6.19 3.76
C LEU A 131 10.26 -7.70 3.62
N GLU A 132 10.61 -8.50 4.63
CA GLU A 132 10.36 -9.94 4.64
C GLU A 132 8.86 -10.28 4.64
N GLN A 133 8.08 -9.59 5.47
CA GLN A 133 6.62 -9.77 5.51
C GLN A 133 5.97 -9.38 4.19
N LEU A 134 6.40 -8.27 3.59
CA LEU A 134 5.90 -7.82 2.30
C LEU A 134 6.25 -8.75 1.16
N LEU A 135 7.41 -9.39 1.20
CA LEU A 135 7.79 -10.37 0.20
C LEU A 135 6.81 -11.54 0.17
N ASP A 136 6.53 -12.15 1.33
CA ASP A 136 5.58 -13.26 1.43
C ASP A 136 4.19 -12.86 0.92
N VAL A 137 3.73 -11.67 1.32
CA VAL A 137 2.43 -11.12 0.94
C VAL A 137 2.33 -10.88 -0.57
N VAL A 138 3.33 -10.23 -1.16
CA VAL A 138 3.28 -9.90 -2.58
C VAL A 138 3.51 -11.13 -3.45
N SER A 139 4.35 -12.08 -3.04
CA SER A 139 4.46 -13.38 -3.72
C SER A 139 3.11 -14.10 -3.80
N LYS A 140 2.39 -14.20 -2.68
CA LYS A 140 1.06 -14.83 -2.64
C LYS A 140 0.02 -14.11 -3.51
N GLU A 141 0.02 -12.78 -3.52
CA GLU A 141 -0.88 -12.00 -4.39
C GLU A 141 -0.61 -12.22 -5.88
N LEU A 142 0.67 -12.25 -6.27
CA LEU A 142 1.07 -12.49 -7.65
C LEU A 142 0.68 -13.90 -8.12
N ASP A 143 0.85 -14.90 -7.27
CA ASP A 143 0.42 -16.27 -7.55
C ASP A 143 -1.09 -16.36 -7.75
N GLN A 144 -1.89 -15.70 -6.89
CA GLN A 144 -3.34 -15.61 -7.06
C GLN A 144 -3.71 -14.91 -8.38
N MET A 145 -3.05 -13.79 -8.71
CA MET A 145 -3.32 -13.03 -9.94
C MET A 145 -3.07 -13.86 -11.22
N SER A 146 -2.05 -14.73 -11.21
CA SER A 146 -1.78 -15.65 -12.32
C SER A 146 -2.88 -16.70 -12.50
N THR A 147 -3.51 -17.12 -11.41
CA THR A 147 -4.54 -18.18 -11.40
C THR A 147 -5.91 -17.68 -11.87
N TYR A 148 -6.26 -16.41 -11.60
CA TYR A 148 -7.58 -15.82 -11.92
C TYR A 148 -7.68 -15.13 -13.28
N SER A 149 -6.63 -15.19 -14.11
CA SER A 149 -6.71 -14.65 -15.46
C SER A 149 -7.78 -15.40 -16.28
N PRO A 150 -8.78 -14.72 -16.88
CA PRO A 150 -9.73 -15.39 -17.73
C PRO A 150 -8.94 -16.03 -18.89
N SER A 151 -9.08 -17.35 -19.04
CA SER A 151 -8.54 -18.08 -20.17
C SER A 151 -9.07 -17.45 -21.45
N VAL A 152 -8.21 -16.76 -22.19
CA VAL A 152 -8.55 -16.29 -23.54
C VAL A 152 -8.83 -17.56 -24.38
N PRO A 153 -9.98 -17.67 -25.06
CA PRO A 153 -10.23 -18.81 -25.94
C PRO A 153 -9.16 -18.81 -27.03
N ARG A 154 -8.42 -19.91 -27.10
CA ARG A 154 -7.32 -20.12 -28.05
C ARG A 154 -7.86 -20.04 -29.47
N ASN A 155 -7.76 -18.88 -30.11
CA ASN A 155 -8.12 -18.71 -31.51
C ASN A 155 -6.82 -18.63 -32.33
N ASP A 156 -6.59 -19.67 -33.15
CA ASP A 156 -5.46 -19.73 -34.09
C ASP A 156 -5.62 -18.65 -35.16
N SER A 157 -5.03 -17.48 -34.93
CA SER A 157 -4.71 -16.55 -36.00
C SER A 157 -3.47 -15.74 -35.64
N THR A 158 -2.48 -15.83 -36.51
CA THR A 158 -1.27 -15.02 -36.52
C THR A 158 -1.64 -13.54 -36.65
N ARG A 159 -1.61 -12.80 -35.53
CA ARG A 159 -1.43 -11.34 -35.46
C ARG A 159 -1.31 -10.91 -34.00
N ASP A 160 -0.15 -10.33 -33.69
CA ASP A 160 0.15 -9.42 -32.58
C ASP A 160 -0.43 -9.80 -31.21
N VAL A 161 0.41 -10.41 -30.36
CA VAL A 161 0.07 -10.80 -28.99
C VAL A 161 -0.14 -9.54 -28.16
N LYS A 162 -1.36 -9.02 -28.17
CA LYS A 162 -1.78 -7.96 -27.25
C LYS A 162 -1.82 -8.59 -25.87
N CYS A 163 -0.72 -8.42 -25.11
CA CYS A 163 -0.70 -8.70 -23.67
C CYS A 163 -1.97 -8.12 -23.05
N GLY A 164 -2.70 -8.94 -22.28
CA GLY A 164 -3.89 -8.48 -21.58
C GLY A 164 -3.57 -7.22 -20.79
N LEU A 165 -4.40 -6.17 -20.96
CA LEU A 165 -4.26 -4.94 -20.19
C LEU A 165 -4.60 -5.25 -18.73
N LEU A 166 -3.61 -5.09 -17.84
CA LEU A 166 -3.83 -5.18 -16.39
C LEU A 166 -4.82 -4.11 -15.96
N THR A 167 -5.67 -4.43 -14.99
CA THR A 167 -6.47 -3.41 -14.32
C THR A 167 -5.57 -2.47 -13.52
N SER A 168 -6.04 -1.25 -13.21
CA SER A 168 -5.31 -0.29 -12.36
C SER A 168 -4.89 -0.90 -11.02
N SER A 169 -5.76 -1.70 -10.40
CA SER A 169 -5.46 -2.40 -9.13
C SER A 169 -4.37 -3.46 -9.28
N GLN A 170 -4.40 -4.24 -10.36
CA GLN A 170 -3.37 -5.24 -10.66
C GLN A 170 -2.02 -4.57 -10.92
N LEU A 171 -2.01 -3.45 -11.65
CA LEU A 171 -0.81 -2.66 -11.89
C LEU A 171 -0.21 -2.15 -10.58
N SER A 172 -1.04 -1.63 -9.67
CA SER A 172 -0.56 -1.12 -8.37
C SER A 172 0.12 -2.21 -7.52
N ILE A 173 -0.38 -3.45 -7.56
CA ILE A 173 0.23 -4.62 -6.89
C ILE A 173 1.56 -5.00 -7.56
N VAL A 174 1.61 -5.01 -8.89
CA VAL A 174 2.85 -5.31 -9.64
C VAL A 174 3.93 -4.26 -9.36
N GLU A 175 3.57 -2.98 -9.31
CA GLU A 175 4.46 -1.89 -8.88
C GLU A 175 4.98 -2.09 -7.45
N LEU A 176 4.10 -2.46 -6.51
CA LEU A 176 4.51 -2.78 -5.15
C LEU A 176 5.49 -3.98 -5.14
N ALA A 177 5.20 -5.02 -5.91
CA ALA A 177 6.08 -6.18 -6.04
C ALA A 177 7.48 -5.78 -6.51
N ALA A 178 7.54 -4.96 -7.54
CA ALA A 178 8.82 -4.46 -8.03
C ALA A 178 9.56 -3.67 -6.95
N LEU A 179 8.90 -2.78 -6.21
CA LEU A 179 9.54 -2.03 -5.12
C LEU A 179 10.11 -2.94 -4.02
N VAL A 180 9.36 -3.98 -3.64
CA VAL A 180 9.81 -4.98 -2.66
C VAL A 180 11.02 -5.76 -3.22
N PHE A 181 10.92 -6.29 -4.43
CA PHE A 181 12.01 -7.04 -5.05
C PHE A 181 13.26 -6.19 -5.27
N CYS A 182 13.11 -4.94 -5.73
CA CYS A 182 14.20 -3.97 -5.84
C CYS A 182 15.00 -3.92 -4.54
N ARG A 183 14.30 -3.72 -3.42
CA ARG A 183 14.93 -3.54 -2.12
C ARG A 183 15.67 -4.77 -1.64
N VAL A 184 15.03 -5.93 -1.79
CA VAL A 184 15.65 -7.22 -1.46
C VAL A 184 16.91 -7.43 -2.31
N LEU A 185 16.85 -7.08 -3.59
CA LEU A 185 17.96 -7.16 -4.55
C LEU A 185 18.94 -6.00 -4.44
N THR A 186 18.81 -5.07 -3.51
CA THR A 186 19.83 -4.04 -3.23
C THR A 186 20.43 -4.17 -1.84
N GLY A 187 19.86 -5.03 -0.99
CA GLY A 187 20.38 -5.36 0.34
C GLY A 187 21.43 -6.49 0.29
N GLU A 188 22.34 -6.55 1.27
CA GLU A 188 23.54 -7.41 1.28
C GLU A 188 23.28 -8.94 1.21
N THR A 189 22.03 -9.40 1.29
CA THR A 189 21.65 -10.83 1.34
C THR A 189 21.14 -11.42 0.01
N TYR A 190 21.79 -11.11 -1.10
CA TYR A 190 21.36 -11.47 -2.47
C TYR A 190 21.11 -12.97 -2.73
N LEU A 191 21.87 -13.87 -2.11
CA LEU A 191 21.90 -15.30 -2.49
C LEU A 191 20.76 -16.13 -1.88
N LEU A 192 20.30 -15.78 -0.68
CA LEU A 192 19.19 -16.48 -0.01
C LEU A 192 17.84 -16.17 -0.67
N TRP A 193 17.70 -14.96 -1.22
CA TRP A 193 16.43 -14.50 -1.81
C TRP A 193 16.21 -14.99 -3.24
N LEU A 194 17.27 -15.16 -4.04
CA LEU A 194 17.17 -15.75 -5.38
C LEU A 194 16.62 -17.19 -5.35
N LEU A 195 16.89 -17.94 -4.29
CA LEU A 195 16.38 -19.31 -4.11
C LEU A 195 14.88 -19.38 -3.76
N LYS A 196 14.32 -18.30 -3.21
CA LYS A 196 12.89 -18.23 -2.82
C LYS A 196 11.99 -17.84 -4.00
N LEU A 197 12.55 -17.26 -5.07
CA LEU A 197 11.85 -16.75 -6.25
C LEU A 197 11.82 -17.73 -7.43
N ASN A 198 11.49 -19.00 -7.18
CA ASN A 198 11.50 -20.06 -8.21
C ASN A 198 10.49 -19.86 -9.37
N SER A 199 9.56 -18.91 -9.28
CA SER A 199 8.52 -18.65 -10.30
C SER A 199 8.68 -17.34 -11.08
N LEU A 200 9.65 -16.49 -10.73
CA LEU A 200 9.83 -15.17 -11.34
C LEU A 200 11.21 -15.05 -11.99
N ARG A 201 11.25 -14.73 -13.28
CA ARG A 201 12.49 -14.36 -13.95
C ARG A 201 12.60 -12.84 -13.95
N PHE A 202 13.66 -12.35 -13.33
CA PHE A 202 14.02 -10.94 -13.34
C PHE A 202 15.17 -10.74 -14.31
N SER A 203 15.03 -9.75 -15.20
CA SER A 203 16.14 -9.28 -16.02
C SER A 203 16.36 -7.81 -15.70
N VAL A 204 17.57 -7.46 -15.30
CA VAL A 204 17.98 -6.06 -15.11
C VAL A 204 18.74 -5.64 -16.36
N VAL A 205 18.18 -4.69 -17.12
CA VAL A 205 18.85 -4.13 -18.32
C VAL A 205 18.79 -2.61 -18.21
N HIS A 206 19.95 -1.95 -18.21
CA HIS A 206 20.06 -0.49 -18.30
C HIS A 206 19.15 0.27 -17.29
N LYS A 207 19.27 -0.05 -15.99
CA LYS A 207 18.47 0.56 -14.89
C LYS A 207 16.95 0.31 -14.94
N CYS A 208 16.46 -0.53 -15.84
CA CYS A 208 15.08 -0.99 -15.86
C CYS A 208 15.00 -2.41 -15.28
N ILE A 209 14.03 -2.64 -14.39
CA ILE A 209 13.70 -3.99 -13.94
C ILE A 209 12.59 -4.51 -14.82
N TYR A 210 12.89 -5.63 -15.46
CA TYR A 210 11.92 -6.40 -16.23
C TYR A 210 11.48 -7.56 -15.37
N VAL A 211 10.24 -7.50 -14.91
CA VAL A 211 9.61 -8.63 -14.23
C VAL A 211 8.93 -9.46 -15.31
N THR A 212 9.35 -10.71 -15.46
CA THR A 212 8.66 -11.68 -16.31
C THR A 212 7.85 -12.66 -15.47
N PHE A 213 6.53 -12.54 -15.54
CA PHE A 213 5.61 -13.49 -14.91
C PHE A 213 5.38 -14.66 -15.85
N LYS A 214 5.61 -15.88 -15.37
CA LYS A 214 5.21 -17.08 -16.09
C LYS A 214 3.70 -17.25 -15.93
N HIS A 215 2.96 -16.86 -16.96
CA HIS A 215 1.49 -16.96 -16.98
C HIS A 215 1.02 -18.36 -17.43
N ASP A 216 1.82 -19.02 -18.28
CA ASP A 216 1.62 -20.39 -18.77
C ASP A 216 2.97 -21.01 -19.21
N PRO A 217 3.07 -22.31 -19.56
CA PRO A 217 4.25 -22.87 -20.19
C PRO A 217 4.50 -22.20 -21.56
N GLY A 218 5.32 -21.15 -21.57
CA GLY A 218 5.74 -20.43 -22.79
C GLY A 218 5.30 -18.97 -22.88
N THR A 219 4.49 -18.46 -21.95
CA THR A 219 4.00 -17.06 -21.98
C THR A 219 4.58 -16.26 -20.82
N TYR A 220 5.30 -15.18 -21.14
CA TYR A 220 5.92 -14.27 -20.17
C TYR A 220 5.29 -12.88 -20.28
N LEU A 221 4.71 -12.37 -19.20
CA LEU A 221 4.29 -10.95 -19.12
C LEU A 221 5.51 -10.11 -18.78
N LEU A 222 5.93 -9.24 -19.68
CA LEU A 222 7.08 -8.35 -19.49
C LEU A 222 6.62 -6.99 -18.95
N CYS A 223 6.75 -6.77 -17.65
CA CYS A 223 6.54 -5.43 -17.07
C CYS A 223 7.85 -4.66 -17.09
N ARG A 224 7.93 -3.62 -17.94
CA ARG A 224 9.05 -2.67 -17.95
C ARG A 224 8.82 -1.62 -16.86
N MET A 225 9.63 -1.66 -15.81
CA MET A 225 9.64 -0.60 -14.80
C MET A 225 10.71 0.44 -15.16
N HIS A 226 10.28 1.67 -15.44
CA HIS A 226 11.20 2.79 -15.63
C HIS A 226 11.76 3.23 -14.28
N SER A 227 13.08 3.41 -14.22
CA SER A 227 13.80 3.92 -13.04
C SER A 227 13.25 5.25 -12.50
N ASP A 228 12.56 6.01 -13.35
CA ASP A 228 12.04 7.35 -13.01
C ASP A 228 10.80 7.29 -12.10
N SER A 229 10.21 6.10 -11.91
CA SER A 229 9.07 5.88 -10.99
C SER A 229 9.51 5.47 -9.57
N ILE A 230 10.82 5.42 -9.30
CA ILE A 230 11.43 4.98 -8.02
C ILE A 230 12.01 6.18 -7.23
N CYS A 231 11.83 7.40 -7.73
CA CYS A 231 12.31 8.63 -7.09
C CYS A 231 11.16 9.60 -6.88
N TYR A 232 10.51 9.53 -5.71
CA TYR A 232 10.03 10.68 -4.93
C TYR A 232 10.16 10.33 -3.45
#